data_AF-T1AJM1-F1
#
_entry.id   AF-T1AJM1-F1
#
_cell.length_a   1.000
_cell.length_b   1.000
_cell.length_c   1.000
_cell.angle_alpha   90.00
_cell.angle_beta   90.00
_cell.angle_gamma   90.00
#
_symmetry.space_group_name_H-M   'P 1'
#
loop_
_entity.id
_entity.type
_entity.pdbx_description
1 polymer ?
#
loop_
_entity_poly.entity_id
_entity_poly.type
_entity_poly.pdbx_seq_one_letter_code
_entity_poly.pdbx_strand_id
1 'polypeptide(L)' 'LKRLDPKTGQVAEENPQTLKTGDAAVVKITPRRPLVLEKYKEFPQLGRFAIRDMGQTVAAGVVVDVKKRE' A
#
# COMPACT_ATOMS: atom_id res chain seq x y z
N LEU A 1 -5.65 -0.87 -9.71
CA LEU A 1 -4.24 -0.73 -9.28
C LEU A 1 -3.69 0.45 -10.06
N LYS A 2 -3.00 1.41 -9.45
CA LYS A 2 -2.54 2.60 -10.19
C LYS A 2 -1.15 2.98 -9.76
N ARG A 3 -0.26 3.27 -10.72
CA ARG A 3 1.03 3.90 -10.45
C ARG A 3 0.81 5.40 -10.34
N LEU A 4 1.42 5.98 -9.32
CA LEU A 4 1.37 7.40 -9.02
C LEU A 4 2.76 7.99 -9.28
N ASP A 5 2.79 9.20 -9.80
CA ASP A 5 3.99 10.01 -9.77
C ASP A 5 4.30 10.39 -8.30
N PRO A 6 5.48 10.03 -7.76
CA PRO A 6 5.84 10.31 -6.38
C PRO A 6 5.82 11.80 -6.01
N LYS A 7 6.02 12.69 -6.98
CA LYS A 7 6.11 14.14 -6.74
C LYS A 7 4.76 14.82 -6.84
N THR A 8 3.95 14.43 -7.82
CA THR A 8 2.68 15.11 -8.12
C THR A 8 1.46 14.37 -7.58
N GLY A 9 1.61 13.09 -7.21
CA GLY A 9 0.51 12.25 -6.76
C GLY A 9 -0.51 11.93 -7.87
N GLN A 10 -0.25 12.33 -9.11
CA GLN A 10 -1.12 12.06 -10.24
C GLN A 10 -0.95 10.62 -10.74
N VAL A 11 -2.01 10.07 -11.32
CA VAL A 11 -1.99 8.73 -11.92
C VAL A 11 -1.13 8.79 -13.17
N ALA A 12 0.05 8.16 -13.11
CA ALA A 12 0.95 8.05 -14.25
C ALA A 12 0.54 6.88 -15.16
N GLU A 13 0.08 5.77 -14.56
CA GLU A 13 -0.27 4.55 -15.30
C GLU A 13 -1.40 3.79 -14.59
N GLU A 14 -2.39 3.36 -15.37
CA GLU A 14 -3.47 2.49 -14.87
C GLU A 14 -3.11 1.01 -15.05
N ASN A 15 -3.20 0.23 -13.97
CA ASN A 15 -2.86 -1.20 -13.89
C ASN A 15 -1.44 -1.54 -14.40
N PRO A 16 -0.39 -0.98 -13.77
CA PRO A 16 0.98 -1.31 -14.12
C PRO A 16 1.25 -2.81 -13.89
N GLN A 17 2.01 -3.45 -14.80
CA GLN A 17 2.41 -4.85 -14.63
C GLN A 17 3.45 -5.03 -13.52
N THR A 18 4.34 -4.05 -13.35
CA THR A 18 5.43 -4.09 -12.36
C THR A 18 5.64 -2.73 -11.71
N LEU A 19 6.18 -2.72 -10.50
CA LEU A 19 6.58 -1.51 -9.77
C LEU A 19 8.09 -1.58 -9.53
N LYS A 20 8.80 -0.46 -9.72
CA LYS A 20 10.24 -0.36 -9.50
C LYS A 20 10.55 0.48 -8.26
N THR A 21 11.79 0.42 -7.80
CA THR A 21 12.28 1.26 -6.71
C THR A 21 12.05 2.73 -7.03
N GLY A 22 11.40 3.45 -6.12
CA GLY A 22 11.05 4.86 -6.27
C GLY A 22 9.65 5.12 -6.81
N ASP A 23 8.94 4.10 -7.30
CA ASP A 23 7.55 4.25 -7.71
C ASP A 23 6.61 4.34 -6.50
N ALA A 24 5.61 5.21 -6.61
CA ALA A 24 4.46 5.22 -5.72
C ALA A 24 3.29 4.51 -6.41
N ALA A 25 2.47 3.76 -5.67
CA ALA A 25 1.32 3.08 -6.26
C ALA A 25 0.20 2.82 -5.25
N VAL A 26 -1.03 2.75 -5.76
CA VAL A 26 -2.19 2.23 -5.02
C VAL A 26 -2.37 0.76 -5.38
N VAL A 27 -2.15 -0.09 -4.38
CA VAL A 27 -2.21 -1.56 -4.51
C VAL A 27 -3.33 -2.15 -3.68
N LYS A 28 -3.84 -3.32 -4.10
CA LYS A 28 -4.78 -4.13 -3.32
C LYS A 28 -4.02 -5.31 -2.72
N ILE A 29 -4.02 -5.42 -1.40
CA ILE A 29 -3.31 -6.47 -0.66
C ILE A 29 -4.34 -7.39 -0.02
N THR A 30 -4.11 -8.71 -0.10
CA THR A 30 -4.90 -9.71 0.63
C THR A 30 -3.98 -10.42 1.61
N PRO A 31 -4.19 -10.30 2.93
CA PRO A 31 -3.35 -10.97 3.91
C PRO A 31 -3.62 -12.48 3.92
N ARG A 32 -2.58 -13.29 4.14
CA ARG A 32 -2.71 -14.75 4.23
C ARG A 32 -3.29 -15.23 5.56
N ARG A 33 -3.15 -14.43 6.61
CA ARG A 33 -3.67 -14.69 7.96
C ARG A 33 -4.60 -13.54 8.36
N PRO A 34 -5.55 -13.76 9.30
CA PRO A 34 -6.34 -12.67 9.86
C PRO A 34 -5.42 -11.58 10.41
N LEU A 35 -5.68 -10.34 9.98
CA LEU A 35 -4.90 -9.16 10.35
C LEU A 35 -5.88 -8.01 10.57
N VAL A 36 -5.67 -7.24 11.62
CA VAL A 36 -6.45 -6.03 11.90
C VAL A 36 -5.69 -4.83 11.35
N LEU A 37 -6.38 -4.00 10.56
CA LEU A 37 -5.86 -2.78 9.95
C LEU A 37 -6.97 -1.74 9.94
N GLU A 38 -6.60 -0.48 10.06
CA GLU A 38 -7.54 0.64 9.99
C GLU A 38 -7.09 1.65 8.94
N LYS A 39 -8.03 2.49 8.47
CA LYS A 39 -7.69 3.57 7.55
C LYS A 39 -6.73 4.54 8.23
N TYR A 40 -5.67 4.92 7.54
CA TYR A 40 -4.66 5.82 8.08
C TYR A 40 -5.22 7.17 8.55
N LYS A 41 -6.24 7.68 7.85
CA LYS A 41 -6.90 8.93 8.22
C LYS A 41 -7.70 8.85 9.53
N GLU A 42 -8.16 7.66 9.90
CA GLU A 42 -8.98 7.45 11.11
C GLU A 42 -8.09 7.02 12.28
N PHE A 43 -7.21 6.04 12.07
CA PHE A 43 -6.29 5.53 13.07
C PHE A 43 -4.86 5.44 12.49
N PRO A 44 -4.07 6.53 12.54
CA PRO A 44 -2.73 6.58 11.95
C PRO A 44 -1.79 5.48 12.41
N GLN A 45 -1.93 5.06 13.66
CA GLN A 45 -1.11 4.04 14.31
C GLN A 45 -1.46 2.59 13.92
N LEU A 46 -2.64 2.35 13.35
CA LEU A 46 -3.03 1.05 12.76
C LEU A 46 -3.07 1.07 11.22
N GLY A 47 -2.83 2.23 10.62
CA GLY A 47 -2.87 2.42 9.16
C GLY A 47 -1.51 2.53 8.49
N ARG A 48 -0.39 2.50 9.23
CA ARG A 48 0.98 2.49 8.66
C ARG A 48 1.56 1.09 8.72
N PHE A 49 2.19 0.65 7.63
CA PHE A 49 2.84 -0.66 7.59
C PHE A 49 4.12 -0.63 6.74
N ALA A 50 5.01 -1.57 7.02
CA ALA A 50 6.21 -1.83 6.24
C ALA A 50 6.10 -3.19 5.57
N ILE A 51 6.50 -3.29 4.30
CA ILE A 51 6.62 -4.55 3.56
C ILE A 51 8.08 -4.97 3.67
N ARG A 52 8.30 -6.20 4.13
CA ARG A 52 9.63 -6.77 4.30
C ARG A 52 9.77 -8.05 3.49
N ASP A 53 10.93 -8.19 2.87
CA ASP A 53 11.35 -9.42 2.20
C ASP A 53 12.78 -9.77 2.64
N MET A 54 13.00 -11.02 3.03
CA MET A 54 14.28 -11.54 3.56
C MET A 54 15.02 -10.61 4.55
N GLY A 55 14.27 -9.93 5.44
CA GLY A 55 14.84 -9.05 6.46
C GLY A 55 15.08 -7.60 6.02
N GLN A 56 14.92 -7.28 4.74
CA GLN A 56 15.01 -5.92 4.21
C GLN A 56 13.63 -5.29 4.06
N THR A 57 13.53 -3.98 4.30
CA THR A 57 12.30 -3.23 4.03
C THR A 57 12.29 -2.84 2.57
N VAL A 58 11.35 -3.41 1.81
CA VAL A 58 11.23 -3.19 0.36
C VAL A 58 10.24 -2.07 0.02
N ALA A 59 9.27 -1.80 0.90
CA ALA A 59 8.33 -0.69 0.75
C ALA A 59 7.74 -0.28 2.10
N ALA A 60 7.21 0.95 2.14
CA ALA A 60 6.39 1.47 3.23
C ALA A 60 5.06 1.95 2.67
N GLY A 61 3.98 1.79 3.43
CA GLY A 61 2.63 2.07 2.95
C GLY A 61 1.71 2.62 4.02
N VAL A 62 0.65 3.28 3.54
CA VAL A 62 -0.49 3.71 4.34
C VAL A 62 -1.76 3.05 3.82
N VAL A 63 -2.64 2.67 4.73
CA VAL A 63 -3.93 2.05 4.40
C VAL A 63 -4.91 3.14 3.96
N VAL A 64 -5.32 3.07 2.70
CA VAL A 64 -6.29 4.00 2.10
C VAL A 64 -7.73 3.53 2.36
N ASP A 65 -7.97 2.23 2.22
CA ASP A 65 -9.28 1.61 2.41
C ASP A 65 -9.13 0.17 2.92
N VAL A 66 -10.14 -0.31 3.65
CA VAL A 66 -10.17 -1.66 4.23
C VAL A 66 -11.52 -2.30 3.94
N LYS A 67 -11.50 -3.44 3.26
CA LYS A 67 -12.68 -4.30 3.16
C LYS A 67 -12.69 -5.22 4.38
N LYS A 68 -13.64 -5.01 5.30
CA LYS A 68 -13.83 -5.87 6.46
C LYS A 68 -14.22 -7.27 6.00
N ARG A 69 -13.67 -8.28 6.67
CA ARG A 69 -14.09 -9.67 6.49
C ARG A 69 -15.42 -9.82 7.22
N GLU A 70 -16.46 -10.16 6.48
CA GLU A 70 -17.73 -10.64 7.03
C GLU A 70 -17.57 -12.04 7.62
#